data_AF-A0A520PPK3-F1
#
_entry.id   AF-A0A520PPK3-F1
#
_cell.length_a   1.000
_cell.length_b   1.000
_cell.length_c   1.000
_cell.angle_alpha   90.00
_cell.angle_beta   90.00
_cell.angle_gamma   90.00
#
_symmetry.space_group_name_H-M   'P 1'
#
loop_
_entity.id
_entity.type
_entity.pdbx_description
1 polymer ?
#
loop_
_entity_poly.entity_id
_entity_poly.type
_entity_poly.pdbx_seq_one_letter_code
_entity_poly.pdbx_strand_id
1 'polypeptide(L)'
;MRKILTLFLTLSFLTGISTSISGSGLDNADSRYPSRQYRRFLLPNQMKVMLISDPTLQHGAASLTVAVGSMSDPVERFGLAHFLEHMLFLGTVK
;
A
#
# COMPACT_ATOMS: atom_id res chain seq x y z
N MET A 1 -9.00 35.11 -29.59
CA MET A 1 -8.51 34.62 -28.28
C MET A 1 -9.20 33.34 -27.79
N ARG A 2 -10.51 33.13 -28.00
CA ARG A 2 -11.21 31.88 -27.57
C ARG A 2 -10.69 30.57 -28.21
N LYS A 3 -10.31 30.56 -29.50
CA LYS A 3 -9.84 29.33 -30.18
C LYS A 3 -8.49 28.78 -29.70
N ILE A 4 -7.60 29.66 -29.23
CA ILE A 4 -6.30 29.27 -28.66
C ILE A 4 -6.48 28.66 -27.26
N LEU A 5 -7.42 29.18 -26.47
CA LEU A 5 -7.75 28.63 -25.16
C LEU A 5 -8.38 27.23 -25.24
N THR A 6 -9.21 26.98 -26.27
CA THR A 6 -9.81 25.65 -26.49
C THR A 6 -8.79 24.60 -26.90
N LEU A 7 -7.78 24.98 -27.70
CA LEU A 7 -6.71 24.07 -28.14
C LEU A 7 -5.81 23.62 -26.97
N PHE A 8 -5.54 24.52 -26.02
CA PHE A 8 -4.81 24.18 -24.80
C PHE A 8 -5.61 23.24 -23.88
N LEU A 9 -6.92 23.44 -23.76
CA LEU A 9 -7.78 22.62 -22.91
C LEU A 9 -7.96 21.19 -23.45
N THR A 10 -7.97 21.03 -24.78
CA THR A 10 -8.01 19.70 -25.42
C THR A 10 -6.67 18.97 -25.38
N LEU A 11 -5.55 19.69 -25.32
CA LEU A 11 -4.22 19.08 -25.28
C LEU A 11 -3.92 18.44 -23.90
N SER A 12 -4.45 19.00 -22.82
CA SER A 12 -4.38 18.38 -21.48
C SER A 12 -5.23 17.10 -21.35
N PHE A 13 -6.23 16.90 -22.22
CA PHE A 13 -7.06 15.69 -22.20
C PHE A 13 -6.40 14.52 -22.94
N LEU A 14 -5.43 14.78 -23.82
CA LEU A 14 -4.73 13.75 -24.59
C LEU A 14 -3.49 13.19 -23.87
N THR A 15 -2.99 13.88 -22.84
CA THR A 15 -1.90 13.38 -21.98
C THR A 15 -2.43 12.72 -20.72
N GLY A 16 -3.53 11.97 -20.84
CA GLY A 16 -3.93 10.95 -19.87
C GLY A 16 -2.89 9.83 -19.82
N ILE A 17 -1.67 10.18 -19.42
CA ILE A 17 -0.61 9.24 -19.12
C ILE A 17 -1.08 8.52 -17.86
N SER A 18 -1.65 7.34 -18.07
CA SER A 18 -1.68 6.29 -17.07
C SER A 18 -0.23 6.02 -16.67
N THR A 19 0.29 6.74 -15.68
CA THR A 19 1.55 6.41 -15.05
C THR A 19 1.36 5.06 -14.38
N SER A 20 1.75 4.00 -15.08
CA SER A 20 1.96 2.70 -14.48
C SER A 20 2.96 2.90 -13.35
N ILE A 21 2.49 2.72 -12.11
CA ILE A 21 3.31 2.75 -10.90
C ILE A 21 4.38 1.66 -11.09
N SER A 22 5.56 2.09 -11.54
CA SER A 22 6.72 1.22 -11.67
C SER A 22 7.21 0.97 -10.25
N GLY A 23 6.94 -0.23 -9.72
CA GLY A 23 7.61 -0.68 -8.50
C GLY A 23 9.12 -0.53 -8.70
N SER A 24 9.82 -0.01 -7.67
CA SER A 24 11.28 0.08 -7.72
C SER A 24 11.88 -1.32 -7.98
N GLY A 25 13.08 -1.36 -8.56
CA GLY A 25 13.82 -2.60 -8.82
C GLY A 25 13.97 -3.47 -7.57
N LEU A 26 14.30 -4.76 -7.77
CA LEU A 26 14.57 -5.65 -6.65
C LEU A 26 15.91 -5.25 -6.01
N ASP A 27 15.84 -4.70 -4.80
CA ASP A 27 17.03 -4.28 -4.06
C ASP A 27 17.49 -5.42 -3.14
N ASN A 28 18.76 -5.80 -3.19
CA ASN A 28 19.38 -6.67 -2.18
C ASN A 28 20.05 -5.76 -1.14
N ALA A 29 19.27 -5.29 -0.16
CA ALA A 29 19.69 -4.21 0.72
C ALA A 29 20.39 -4.68 2.02
N ASP A 30 20.21 -5.93 2.45
CA ASP A 30 20.69 -6.42 3.75
C ASP A 30 21.76 -7.51 3.60
N SER A 31 23.01 -7.18 3.93
CA SER A 31 24.15 -8.09 3.84
C SER A 31 24.04 -9.32 4.74
N ARG A 32 23.19 -9.28 5.78
CA ARG A 32 22.94 -10.42 6.67
C ARG A 32 22.12 -11.52 6.00
N TYR A 33 21.39 -11.19 4.94
CA TYR A 33 20.48 -12.09 4.24
C TYR A 33 20.69 -12.00 2.73
N PRO A 34 21.78 -12.55 2.20
CA PRO A 34 22.17 -12.39 0.80
C PRO A 34 21.19 -13.01 -0.21
N SER A 35 20.34 -13.95 0.23
CA SER A 35 19.29 -14.56 -0.59
C SER A 35 18.00 -13.72 -0.69
N ARG A 36 17.85 -12.68 0.13
CA ARG A 36 16.61 -11.89 0.21
C ARG A 36 16.55 -10.82 -0.86
N GLN A 37 15.51 -10.91 -1.68
CA GLN A 37 15.15 -9.87 -2.63
C GLN A 37 13.98 -9.04 -2.11
N TYR A 38 14.09 -7.72 -2.22
CA TYR A 38 13.09 -6.79 -1.70
C TYR A 38 12.42 -6.02 -2.84
N ARG A 39 11.10 -5.86 -2.79
CA ARG A 39 10.34 -5.00 -3.72
C ARG A 39 9.41 -4.09 -2.95
N ARG A 40 9.39 -2.80 -3.29
CA ARG A 40 8.43 -1.83 -2.74
C ARG A 40 7.58 -1.26 -3.86
N PHE A 41 6.27 -1.20 -3.65
CA PHE A 41 5.35 -0.64 -4.62
C PHE A 41 4.05 -0.17 -3.95
N LEU A 42 3.27 0.62 -4.69
CA LEU A 42 1.91 0.99 -4.32
C LEU A 42 0.93 0.14 -5.13
N LEU A 43 -0.11 -0.34 -4.47
CA LEU A 43 -1.28 -0.90 -5.14
C LEU A 43 -2.15 0.23 -5.73
N PRO A 44 -3.09 -0.06 -6.66
CA PRO A 44 -3.99 0.96 -7.22
C PRO A 44 -4.85 1.69 -6.18
N ASN A 45 -5.09 1.06 -5.01
CA ASN A 45 -5.77 1.66 -3.87
C ASN A 45 -4.82 2.46 -2.94
N GLN A 46 -3.60 2.76 -3.40
CA GLN A 46 -2.57 3.50 -2.69
C GLN A 46 -1.97 2.78 -1.45
N MET A 47 -2.28 1.50 -1.24
CA MET A 47 -1.65 0.73 -0.16
C MET A 47 -0.15 0.52 -0.45
N LYS A 48 0.67 0.85 0.54
CA LYS A 48 2.12 0.62 0.51
C LYS A 48 2.42 -0.85 0.81
N VAL A 49 3.13 -1.50 -0.10
CA VAL A 49 3.50 -2.92 0.03
C VAL A 49 5.03 -3.06 -0.02
N MET A 50 5.56 -3.86 0.90
CA MET A 50 6.93 -4.35 0.88
C MET A 50 6.89 -5.87 0.74
N LEU A 51 7.35 -6.38 -0.39
CA LEU A 51 7.50 -7.80 -0.66
C LEU A 51 8.94 -8.22 -0.40
N ILE A 52 9.10 -9.35 0.29
CA ILE A 52 10.39 -9.96 0.59
C ILE A 52 10.35 -11.39 0.06
N SER A 53 11.21 -11.72 -0.90
CA SER A 53 11.37 -13.07 -1.44
C SER A 53 12.63 -13.69 -0.83
N ASP A 54 12.46 -14.79 -0.09
CA ASP A 54 13.56 -15.54 0.51
C ASP A 54 13.33 -17.04 0.32
N PRO A 55 14.03 -17.70 -0.64
CA PRO A 55 13.85 -19.12 -0.90
C PRO A 55 14.37 -20.03 0.23
N THR A 56 15.05 -19.47 1.24
CA THR A 56 15.62 -20.25 2.36
C THR A 56 14.62 -20.46 3.51
N LEU A 57 13.53 -19.69 3.54
CA LEU A 57 12.53 -19.76 4.61
C LEU A 57 11.58 -20.95 4.42
N GLN A 58 11.31 -21.65 5.53
CA GLN A 58 10.33 -22.75 5.57
C GLN A 58 8.89 -22.24 5.73
N HIS A 59 8.73 -21.03 6.25
CA HIS A 59 7.43 -20.44 6.54
C HIS A 59 7.33 -19.03 5.97
N GLY A 60 6.20 -18.73 5.35
CA GLY A 60 5.82 -17.38 4.97
C GLY A 60 5.30 -16.60 6.17
N ALA A 61 5.44 -15.28 6.11
CA ALA A 61 4.84 -14.36 7.06
C ALA A 61 4.25 -13.16 6.31
N ALA A 62 3.18 -12.60 6.86
CA ALA A 62 2.59 -11.36 6.38
C ALA A 62 2.19 -10.51 7.60
N SER A 63 2.23 -9.20 7.42
CA SER A 63 1.74 -8.24 8.41
C SER A 63 1.08 -7.09 7.67
N LEU A 64 0.02 -6.54 8.28
CA LEU A 64 -0.70 -5.38 7.79
C LEU A 64 -0.88 -4.41 8.95
N THR A 65 -0.62 -3.13 8.68
CA THR A 65 -0.80 -2.05 9.67
C THR A 65 -1.79 -1.05 9.12
N VAL A 66 -2.77 -0.69 9.96
CA VAL A 66 -3.64 0.46 9.73
C VAL A 66 -3.17 1.58 10.62
N ALA A 67 -2.97 2.78 10.06
CA ALA A 67 -2.43 3.93 10.80
C ALA A 67 -3.51 4.61 11.69
N VAL A 68 -4.18 3.83 12.54
CA VAL A 68 -5.20 4.23 13.51
C VAL A 68 -5.09 3.34 14.74
N GLY A 69 -5.54 3.80 15.91
CA GLY A 69 -5.48 3.01 17.14
C GLY A 69 -6.35 3.62 18.25
N SER A 70 -6.08 3.25 19.50
CA SER A 70 -6.87 3.68 20.67
C SER A 70 -6.90 5.20 20.88
N MET A 71 -5.91 5.94 20.39
CA MET A 71 -5.92 7.41 20.38
C MET A 71 -7.03 8.00 19.50
N SER A 72 -7.67 7.18 18.67
CA SER A 72 -8.82 7.53 17.83
C SER A 72 -10.11 6.90 18.33
N ASP A 73 -10.12 6.32 19.53
CA ASP A 73 -11.35 5.80 20.14
C ASP A 73 -12.33 6.97 20.39
N PRO A 74 -13.64 6.78 20.12
CA PRO A 74 -14.66 7.75 20.52
C PRO A 74 -14.61 7.98 22.03
N VAL A 75 -14.90 9.21 22.47
CA VAL A 75 -14.83 9.57 23.90
C VAL A 75 -15.84 8.77 24.74
N GLU A 76 -16.93 8.30 24.12
CA GLU A 76 -17.94 7.47 24.74
C GLU A 76 -17.59 5.97 24.75
N ARG A 77 -16.51 5.55 24.07
CA ARG A 77 -16.15 4.13 23.90
C ARG A 77 -14.65 3.89 23.79
N PHE A 78 -13.96 3.98 24.93
CA PHE A 78 -12.57 3.57 25.05
C PHE A 78 -12.38 2.07 24.79
N GLY A 79 -11.25 1.71 24.18
CA GLY A 79 -10.89 0.34 23.85
C GLY A 79 -11.54 -0.17 22.56
N LEU A 80 -12.24 0.68 21.80
CA LEU A 80 -12.93 0.25 20.58
C LEU A 80 -11.97 -0.26 19.51
N ALA A 81 -10.84 0.42 19.28
CA ALA A 81 -9.84 -0.02 18.31
C ALA A 81 -9.28 -1.41 18.67
N HIS A 82 -8.97 -1.65 19.95
CA HIS A 82 -8.50 -2.94 20.44
C HIS A 82 -9.61 -4.00 20.38
N PHE A 83 -10.86 -3.66 20.70
CA PHE A 83 -11.98 -4.57 20.55
C PHE A 83 -12.18 -4.98 19.08
N LEU A 84 -12.09 -4.03 18.15
CA LEU A 84 -12.18 -4.29 16.71
C LEU A 84 -11.07 -5.25 16.26
N GLU A 85 -9.83 -5.05 16.72
CA GLU A 85 -8.71 -5.97 16.43
C GLU A 85 -9.08 -7.42 16.77
N HIS A 86 -9.64 -7.68 17.96
CA HIS A 86 -10.11 -9.02 18.34
C HIS A 86 -11.21 -9.54 17.42
N MET A 87 -12.17 -8.69 17.05
CA MET A 87 -13.31 -9.09 16.22
C MET A 87 -12.89 -9.53 14.81
N LEU A 88 -11.77 -9.01 14.28
CA LEU A 88 -11.26 -9.41 12.95
C LEU A 88 -10.88 -10.90 12.87
N PHE A 89 -10.62 -11.55 14.00
CA PHE A 89 -10.30 -12.98 14.06
C PHE A 89 -11.52 -13.89 14.20
N LEU A 90 -12.73 -13.34 14.35
CA LEU A 90 -13.95 -14.13 14.58
C LEU A 90 -14.69 -14.55 13.31
N GLY A 91 -14.19 -14.15 12.13
CA GLY A 91 -14.68 -14.61 10.83
C GLY A 91 -15.02 -13.48 9.86
N THR A 92 -14.97 -13.80 8.56
CA THR A 92 -15.27 -12.86 7.48
C THR A 92 -16.09 -13.56 6.39
N VAL A 93 -16.77 -12.77 5.56
CA VAL A 93 -17.17 -13.22 4.23
C VAL A 93 -15.90 -13.37 3.40
N LYS A 94 -15.82 -14.42 2.57
CA LYS A 94 -14.71 -14.64 1.64
C LYS A 94 -15.00 -14.03 0.28
#